data_AF-A0A430UEY4-F1
#
_entry.id   AF-A0A430UEY4-F1
#
_cell.length_a   1.000
_cell.length_b   1.000
_cell.length_c   1.000
_cell.angle_alpha   90.00
_cell.angle_beta   90.00
_cell.angle_gamma   90.00
#
_symmetry.space_group_name_H-M   'P 1'
#
loop_
_entity.id
_entity.type
_entity.pdbx_description
1 polymer ?
#
loop_
_entity_poly.entity_id
_entity_poly.type
_entity_poly.pdbx_seq_one_letter_code
_entity_poly.pdbx_strand_id
1 'polypeptide(L)'
;MEALYLEDVLEEMTRDLKATVGAPEGVRTYALWGVDPFELETALYDMLKHLGREERDVLRWYIPDLVETVYREGYNVLILLPTGEGLHAKGGSVPLAGVPGNRVFA
;
A
#
# COMPACT_ATOMS: atom_id res chain seq x y z
N MET A 1 18.58 -5.82 -18.80
CA MET A 1 17.36 -5.26 -18.20
C MET A 1 17.56 -5.48 -16.72
N GLU A 2 17.94 -4.44 -15.98
CA GLU A 2 18.10 -4.55 -14.52
C GLU A 2 16.72 -4.84 -13.94
N ALA A 3 16.60 -5.91 -13.17
CA ALA A 3 15.39 -6.15 -12.40
C ALA A 3 15.34 -5.03 -11.35
N LEU A 4 14.40 -4.09 -11.52
CA LEU A 4 14.03 -3.21 -10.41
C LEU A 4 13.56 -4.12 -9.26
N TYR A 5 14.23 -4.03 -8.12
CA TYR A 5 13.79 -4.76 -6.95
C TYR A 5 12.49 -4.10 -6.47
N LEU A 6 11.51 -4.92 -6.08
CA LEU A 6 10.24 -4.43 -5.55
C LEU A 6 10.46 -3.37 -4.46
N GLU A 7 11.46 -3.58 -3.60
CA GLU A 7 11.83 -2.64 -2.54
C GLU A 7 12.15 -1.24 -3.07
N ASP A 8 12.92 -1.11 -4.15
CA ASP A 8 13.23 0.18 -4.78
C ASP A 8 11.96 0.88 -5.26
N VAL A 9 11.03 0.11 -5.86
CA VAL A 9 9.75 0.64 -6.35
C VAL A 9 8.86 1.08 -5.19
N LEU A 10 8.78 0.29 -4.12
CA LEU A 10 8.01 0.65 -2.94
C LEU A 10 8.58 1.89 -2.24
N GLU A 11 9.91 2.01 -2.16
CA GLU A 11 10.58 3.18 -1.62
C GLU A 11 10.33 4.43 -2.46
N GLU A 12 10.43 4.33 -3.79
CA GLU A 12 10.13 5.43 -4.70
C GLU A 12 8.67 5.87 -4.59
N MET A 13 7.73 4.94 -4.65
CA MET A 13 6.30 5.24 -4.49
C MET A 13 6.00 5.87 -3.13
N THR A 14 6.66 5.42 -2.07
CA THR A 14 6.53 5.98 -0.71
C THR A 14 7.07 7.40 -0.65
N ARG A 15 8.25 7.65 -1.21
CA ARG A 15 8.88 8.98 -1.27
C ARG A 15 7.99 9.96 -2.03
N ASP A 16 7.48 9.53 -3.19
CA ASP A 16 6.58 10.35 -4.01
C ASP A 16 5.28 10.69 -3.30
N LEU A 17 4.66 9.71 -2.62
CA LEU A 17 3.43 9.94 -1.88
C LEU A 17 3.67 10.95 -0.76
N LYS A 18 4.74 10.75 0.04
CA LYS A 18 5.13 11.68 1.12
C LYS A 18 5.38 13.10 0.59
N ALA A 19 6.08 13.25 -0.53
CA ALA A 19 6.34 14.53 -1.15
C ALA A 19 5.04 15.20 -1.65
N THR A 20 4.14 14.43 -2.25
CA THR A 20 2.86 14.93 -2.80
C THR A 20 1.95 15.48 -1.70
N VAL A 21 1.88 14.79 -0.55
CA VAL A 21 1.00 15.19 0.55
C VAL A 21 1.67 16.12 1.56
N GLY A 22 2.97 16.42 1.39
CA GLY A 22 3.73 17.20 2.37
C GLY A 22 3.85 16.52 3.73
N ALA A 23 3.94 15.19 3.76
CA ALA A 23 3.96 14.43 5.01
C ALA A 23 5.21 14.78 5.86
N PRO A 24 5.05 14.98 7.17
CA PRO A 24 6.18 15.14 8.08
C PRO A 24 7.15 13.95 8.04
N GLU A 25 8.41 14.22 8.33
CA GLU A 25 9.42 13.18 8.51
C GLU A 25 9.03 12.25 9.68
N GLY A 26 9.18 10.94 9.49
CA GLY A 26 8.81 9.94 10.50
C GLY A 26 7.33 9.50 10.50
N VAL A 27 6.47 10.03 9.62
CA VAL A 27 5.12 9.47 9.44
C VAL A 27 5.21 8.02 8.95
N ARG A 28 4.46 7.14 9.63
CA ARG A 28 4.36 5.72 9.29
C ARG A 28 3.63 5.55 7.97
N THR A 29 4.18 4.68 7.12
CA THR A 29 3.63 4.32 5.82
C THR A 29 3.59 2.81 5.70
N TYR A 30 2.53 2.29 5.11
CA TYR A 30 2.37 0.87 4.86
C TYR A 30 2.49 0.60 3.38
N ALA A 31 3.40 -0.28 3.01
CA ALA A 31 3.54 -0.77 1.65
C ALA A 31 2.96 -2.19 1.58
N LEU A 32 2.05 -2.39 0.63
CA LEU A 32 1.32 -3.62 0.40
C LEU A 32 1.57 -4.07 -1.02
N TRP A 33 1.69 -5.38 -1.23
CA TRP A 33 1.77 -5.96 -2.56
C TRP A 33 1.15 -7.35 -2.58
N GLY A 34 0.75 -7.77 -3.77
CA GLY A 34 0.31 -9.13 -4.10
C GLY A 34 0.59 -9.39 -5.57
N VAL A 35 0.65 -10.64 -6.02
CA VAL A 35 0.96 -10.91 -7.45
C VAL A 35 -0.11 -10.38 -8.41
N ASP A 36 -1.33 -10.17 -7.91
CA ASP A 36 -2.49 -9.67 -8.62
C ASP A 36 -3.40 -8.84 -7.67
N PRO A 37 -4.48 -8.21 -8.18
CA PRO A 37 -5.41 -7.44 -7.35
C PRO A 37 -6.05 -8.23 -6.19
N PHE A 38 -6.26 -9.53 -6.35
CA PHE A 38 -6.88 -10.37 -5.32
C PHE A 38 -5.91 -10.65 -4.16
N GLU A 39 -4.65 -10.93 -4.46
CA GLU A 39 -3.61 -11.04 -3.45
C GLU A 39 -3.36 -9.70 -2.74
N LEU A 40 -3.43 -8.58 -3.47
CA LEU A 40 -3.32 -7.25 -2.87
C LEU A 40 -4.51 -6.94 -1.94
N GLU A 41 -5.73 -7.29 -2.32
CA GLU A 41 -6.90 -7.22 -1.43
C GLU A 41 -6.67 -8.08 -0.17
N THR A 42 -6.12 -9.28 -0.32
CA THR A 42 -5.81 -10.15 0.82
C THR A 42 -4.79 -9.48 1.76
N ALA A 43 -3.72 -8.87 1.21
CA ALA A 43 -2.74 -8.11 1.99
C ALA A 43 -3.38 -6.94 2.75
N LEU A 44 -4.30 -6.21 2.12
CA LEU A 44 -5.06 -5.10 2.71
C LEU A 44 -5.83 -5.55 3.97
N TYR A 45 -6.58 -6.65 3.88
CA TYR A 45 -7.33 -7.18 5.01
C TYR A 45 -6.42 -7.80 6.09
N ASP A 46 -5.34 -8.47 5.69
CA ASP A 46 -4.38 -9.05 6.62
C ASP A 46 -3.67 -7.97 7.45
N MET A 47 -3.33 -6.83 6.83
CA MET A 47 -2.72 -5.69 7.52
C MET A 47 -3.53 -5.24 8.74
N LEU A 48 -4.87 -5.23 8.66
CA LEU A 48 -5.72 -4.80 9.79
C LEU A 48 -5.43 -5.55 11.09
N LYS A 49 -5.02 -6.83 11.00
CA LYS A 49 -4.70 -7.67 12.16
C LYS A 49 -3.46 -7.17 12.91
N HIS A 50 -2.58 -6.44 12.22
CA HIS A 50 -1.31 -5.94 12.73
C HIS A 50 -1.37 -4.48 13.21
N LEU A 51 -2.49 -3.81 13.01
CA LEU A 51 -2.68 -2.40 13.40
C LEU A 51 -3.22 -2.25 14.81
N GLY A 52 -2.86 -1.12 15.43
CA GLY A 52 -3.51 -0.62 16.65
C GLY A 52 -4.98 -0.26 16.40
N ARG A 53 -5.76 -0.11 17.47
CA ARG A 53 -7.22 0.11 17.36
C ARG A 53 -7.57 1.35 16.53
N GLU A 54 -6.94 2.48 16.80
CA GLU A 54 -7.24 3.74 16.11
C GLU A 54 -6.91 3.66 14.62
N GLU A 55 -5.71 3.21 14.26
CA GLU A 55 -5.29 3.00 12.86
C GLU A 55 -6.21 2.02 12.13
N ARG A 56 -6.59 0.91 12.80
CA ARG A 56 -7.49 -0.11 12.26
C ARG A 56 -8.87 0.45 11.97
N ASP A 57 -9.45 1.21 12.90
CA ASP A 57 -10.78 1.77 12.75
C ASP A 57 -10.82 2.75 11.57
N VAL A 58 -9.81 3.62 11.43
CA VAL A 58 -9.66 4.51 10.27
C VAL A 58 -9.53 3.72 8.97
N LEU A 59 -8.57 2.80 8.87
CA LEU A 59 -8.30 2.06 7.64
C LEU A 59 -9.49 1.20 7.20
N ARG A 60 -10.24 0.62 8.16
CA ARG A 60 -11.43 -0.18 7.86
C ARG A 60 -12.50 0.62 7.11
N TRP A 61 -12.63 1.92 7.36
CA TRP A 61 -13.59 2.77 6.63
C TRP A 61 -13.23 2.93 5.17
N TYR A 62 -11.94 2.93 4.82
CA TYR A 62 -11.46 3.16 3.45
C TYR A 62 -11.27 1.88 2.63
N ILE A 63 -11.26 0.70 3.26
CA ILE A 63 -11.02 -0.57 2.55
C ILE A 63 -11.95 -0.77 1.34
N PRO A 64 -13.28 -0.56 1.41
CA PRO A 64 -14.15 -0.78 0.26
C PRO A 64 -13.73 0.04 -0.97
N ASP A 65 -13.41 1.32 -0.77
CA ASP A 65 -12.99 2.24 -1.84
C ASP A 65 -11.60 1.87 -2.39
N LEU A 66 -10.69 1.43 -1.51
CA LEU A 66 -9.37 0.95 -1.90
C LEU A 66 -9.47 -0.33 -2.74
N VAL A 67 -10.31 -1.28 -2.34
CA VAL A 67 -10.54 -2.53 -3.07
C VAL A 67 -11.15 -2.22 -4.44
N GLU A 68 -12.19 -1.38 -4.50
CA GLU A 68 -12.78 -0.99 -5.78
C GLU A 68 -11.73 -0.38 -6.71
N THR A 69 -10.89 0.52 -6.19
CA THR A 69 -9.81 1.16 -6.96
C THR A 69 -8.76 0.15 -7.41
N VAL A 70 -8.33 -0.75 -6.53
CA VAL A 70 -7.35 -1.80 -6.84
C VAL A 70 -7.81 -2.66 -8.01
N TYR A 71 -9.08 -3.08 -8.00
CA TYR A 71 -9.64 -3.88 -9.10
C TYR A 71 -9.86 -3.08 -10.37
N ARG A 72 -10.37 -1.85 -10.26
CA ARG A 72 -10.62 -0.97 -11.42
C ARG A 72 -9.33 -0.65 -12.18
N GLU A 73 -8.27 -0.34 -11.45
CA GLU A 73 -6.98 0.09 -12.02
C GLU A 73 -5.99 -1.08 -12.23
N GLY A 74 -6.33 -2.29 -11.77
CA GLY A 74 -5.46 -3.46 -11.89
C GLY A 74 -4.17 -3.36 -11.07
N TYR A 75 -4.24 -2.74 -9.90
CA TYR A 75 -3.09 -2.56 -9.03
C TYR A 75 -2.69 -3.87 -8.36
N ASN A 76 -1.38 -4.04 -8.21
CA ASN A 76 -0.79 -5.16 -7.47
C ASN A 76 0.20 -4.66 -6.39
N VAL A 77 0.35 -3.34 -6.28
CA VAL A 77 1.05 -2.63 -5.20
C VAL A 77 0.22 -1.44 -4.71
N LEU A 78 0.27 -1.18 -3.41
CA LEU A 78 -0.39 -0.04 -2.77
C LEU A 78 0.46 0.50 -1.62
N ILE A 79 0.69 1.82 -1.60
CA ILE A 79 1.25 2.55 -0.47
C ILE A 79 0.13 3.30 0.24
N LEU A 80 0.07 3.17 1.56
CA LEU A 80 -0.89 3.81 2.44
C LEU A 80 -0.18 4.72 3.42
N LEU A 81 -0.69 5.93 3.57
CA LEU A 81 -0.17 6.96 4.47
C LEU A 81 -1.34 7.53 5.28
N PRO A 82 -1.63 6.96 6.48
CA PRO A 82 -2.61 7.55 7.38
C PRO A 82 -2.04 8.82 8.02
N THR A 83 -2.85 9.87 8.05
CA THR A 83 -2.57 11.16 8.71
C THR A 83 -3.68 11.49 9.70
N GLY A 84 -3.50 12.55 10.48
CA GLY A 84 -4.59 13.07 11.33
C GLY A 84 -5.81 13.58 10.55
N GLU A 85 -5.67 13.82 9.24
CA GLU A 85 -6.73 14.34 8.37
C GLU A 85 -7.45 13.25 7.57
N GLY A 86 -6.89 12.03 7.50
CA GLY A 86 -7.48 10.91 6.78
C GLY A 86 -6.45 9.91 6.28
N LEU A 87 -6.75 9.28 5.14
CA LEU A 87 -5.88 8.31 4.50
C LEU A 87 -5.49 8.79 3.10
N HIS A 88 -4.19 8.84 2.83
CA HIS A 88 -3.67 9.01 1.48
C HIS A 88 -3.16 7.67 0.96
N ALA A 89 -3.35 7.41 -0.34
CA ALA A 89 -2.91 6.18 -0.97
C ALA A 89 -2.30 6.43 -2.35
N LYS A 90 -1.31 5.61 -2.72
CA LYS A 90 -0.73 5.56 -4.07
C LYS A 90 -0.65 4.11 -4.52
N GLY A 91 -1.35 3.76 -5.60
CA GLY A 91 -1.36 2.41 -6.17
C GLY A 91 -0.56 2.32 -7.47
N GLY A 92 -0.18 1.10 -7.83
CA GLY A 92 0.55 0.83 -9.07
C GLY A 92 0.47 -0.62 -9.50
N SER A 93 0.81 -0.87 -10.76
CA SER A 93 0.97 -2.20 -11.33
C SER A 93 2.43 -2.40 -11.71
N VAL A 94 3.09 -3.37 -11.10
CA VAL A 94 4.52 -3.62 -11.26
C VAL A 94 4.78 -5.10 -11.57
N PRO A 95 5.78 -5.44 -12.39
CA PRO A 95 6.11 -6.82 -12.67
C PRO A 95 6.76 -7.50 -11.45
N LEU A 96 6.02 -8.34 -10.73
CA LEU A 96 6.45 -9.01 -9.49
C LEU A 96 7.07 -10.41 -9.71
N ALA A 97 7.68 -10.66 -10.86
CA ALA A 97 8.21 -11.98 -11.19
C ALA A 97 9.23 -12.47 -10.15
N GLY A 98 8.92 -13.56 -9.43
CA GLY A 98 9.81 -14.17 -8.45
C GLY A 98 9.76 -13.56 -7.04
N VAL A 99 8.87 -12.60 -6.78
CA VAL A 99 8.62 -12.08 -5.43
C VAL A 99 7.69 -13.03 -4.68
N PRO A 100 7.99 -13.42 -3.43
CA PRO A 100 7.08 -14.22 -2.62
C PRO A 100 5.74 -13.48 -2.43
N GLY A 101 4.64 -14.25 -2.39
CA GLY A 101 3.25 -13.74 -2.36
C GLY A 101 2.92 -12.76 -1.23
N ASN A 102 1.69 -12.27 -1.24
CA ASN A 102 1.17 -11.13 -0.49
C ASN A 102 1.90 -10.76 0.84
N ARG A 103 2.37 -9.51 0.98
CA ARG A 103 3.00 -9.04 2.23
C ARG A 103 2.68 -7.59 2.57
N VAL A 104 2.97 -7.26 3.82
CA VAL A 104 2.92 -5.93 4.41
C VAL A 104 4.33 -5.53 4.84
N PHE A 105 4.76 -4.33 4.46
CA PHE A 105 5.97 -3.67 4.96
C PHE A 105 5.56 -2.36 5.63
N ALA A 106 6.06 -2.09 6.84
CA ALA A 106 5.64 -0.98 7.70
C ALA A 106 6.83 -0.28 8.34
#